data_AF-A0A0Q7J4J2-F1
#
_entry.id   AF-A0A0Q7J4J2-F1
#
_cell.length_a   1.000
_cell.length_b   1.000
_cell.length_c   1.000
_cell.angle_alpha   90.00
_cell.angle_beta   90.00
_cell.angle_gamma   90.00
#
_symmetry.space_group_name_H-M   'P 1'
#
loop_
_entity.id
_entity.type
_entity.pdbx_description
1 polymer ?
#
loop_
_entity_poly.entity_id
_entity_poly.type
_entity_poly.pdbx_seq_one_letter_code
_entity_poly.pdbx_strand_id
1 'polypeptide(L)' 'MCKDTIYKAGIPWVDELKLTKDILVTEITHQSNKGKAFKNGTANKLAVGTKIFRVKERNDILIAEAERGDIRFYQLVEG' A
#
# COMPACT_ATOMS: atom_id res chain seq x y z
N MET A 1 -14.56 8.18 -14.02
CA MET A 1 -13.85 9.20 -13.22
C MET A 1 -12.73 8.48 -12.48
N CYS A 2 -11.49 8.53 -12.97
CA CYS A 2 -10.34 8.09 -12.18
C CYS A 2 -10.21 9.10 -11.04
N LYS A 3 -10.44 8.67 -9.80
CA LYS A 3 -10.09 9.49 -8.64
C LYS A 3 -8.58 9.42 -8.53
N ASP A 4 -7.90 10.53 -8.79
CA ASP A 4 -6.45 10.64 -8.60
C ASP A 4 -6.16 10.47 -7.11
N THR A 5 -5.77 9.25 -6.75
CA THR A 5 -5.62 8.80 -5.38
C THR A 5 -4.16 8.46 -5.16
N ILE A 6 -3.52 9.16 -4.23
CA ILE A 6 -2.12 8.94 -3.88
C ILE A 6 -2.07 8.30 -2.49
N TYR A 7 -1.28 7.24 -2.34
CA TYR A 7 -1.05 6.61 -1.04
C TYR A 7 0.33 6.98 -0.53
N LYS A 8 0.42 7.48 0.71
CA LYS A 8 1.67 7.94 1.33
C LYS A 8 1.96 7.19 2.63
N ALA A 9 3.17 6.65 2.74
CA ALA A 9 3.68 6.04 3.97
C ALA A 9 4.46 7.04 4.85
N GLY A 10 4.73 6.65 6.10
CA GLY A 10 5.50 7.46 7.05
C GLY A 10 4.72 8.66 7.58
N ILE A 11 3.40 8.50 7.77
CA ILE A 11 2.55 9.50 8.39
C ILE A 11 2.45 9.15 9.88
N PRO A 12 3.04 9.96 10.80
CA PRO A 12 3.23 9.54 12.20
C PRO A 12 1.95 9.06 12.90
N TRP A 13 0.86 9.83 12.78
CA TRP A 13 -0.41 9.47 13.42
C TRP A 13 -1.03 8.18 12.86
N VAL A 14 -0.72 7.82 11.61
CA VAL A 14 -1.19 6.58 10.97
C VAL A 14 -0.39 5.38 11.48
N ASP A 15 0.91 5.57 11.71
CA ASP A 15 1.82 4.55 12.22
C ASP A 15 1.56 4.19 13.70
N GLU A 16 0.88 5.07 14.44
CA GLU A 16 0.48 4.85 15.84
C GLU A 16 -0.88 4.15 16.01
N LEU A 17 -1.69 4.05 14.95
CA LEU A 17 -3.02 3.43 15.04
C LEU A 17 -2.94 1.93 15.38
N LYS A 18 -3.96 1.42 16.07
CA LYS A 18 -4.21 -0.02 16.17
C LYS A 18 -5.18 -0.40 15.06
N LEU A 19 -4.70 -1.16 14.07
CA LEU A 19 -5.46 -1.53 12.88
C LEU A 19 -5.39 -3.04 12.68
N THR A 20 -6.47 -3.60 12.13
CA THR A 20 -6.58 -5.02 11.84
C THR A 20 -6.64 -5.23 10.34
N LYS A 21 -5.71 -6.02 9.78
CA LYS A 21 -5.76 -6.46 8.38
C LYS A 21 -7.07 -7.21 8.11
N ASP A 22 -7.71 -6.92 6.98
CA ASP A 22 -9.01 -7.50 6.62
C ASP A 22 -8.97 -8.12 5.22
N ILE A 23 -9.06 -7.29 4.18
CA ILE A 23 -9.20 -7.73 2.79
C ILE A 23 -7.85 -7.66 2.10
N LEU A 24 -7.37 -8.78 1.56
CA LEU A 24 -6.23 -8.80 0.64
C LEU A 24 -6.61 -8.09 -0.66
N VAL A 25 -5.91 -7.00 -0.97
CA VAL A 25 -6.12 -6.20 -2.18
C VAL A 25 -5.30 -6.75 -3.34
N THR A 26 -4.02 -7.00 -3.11
CA THR A 26 -3.10 -7.51 -4.12
C THR A 26 -1.83 -8.06 -3.47
N GLU A 27 -1.06 -8.81 -4.25
CA GLU A 27 0.32 -9.17 -3.95
C GLU A 27 1.26 -8.50 -4.97
N ILE A 28 2.45 -8.12 -4.53
CA ILE A 28 3.52 -7.65 -5.42
C ILE A 28 4.13 -8.85 -6.12
N THR A 29 3.98 -8.91 -7.44
CA THR A 29 4.46 -10.02 -8.26
C THR A 29 5.71 -9.67 -9.06
N HIS A 30 6.00 -8.37 -9.22
CA HIS A 30 7.12 -7.89 -10.01
C HIS A 30 7.79 -6.71 -9.32
N GLN A 31 9.12 -6.61 -9.44
CA GLN A 31 9.86 -5.44 -9.00
C GLN A 31 10.56 -4.76 -10.19
N SER A 32 10.38 -3.45 -10.36
CA SER A 32 11.03 -2.70 -11.45
C SER A 32 11.14 -1.21 -11.10
N ASN A 33 12.23 -0.58 -11.56
CA ASN A 33 12.41 0.87 -11.54
C ASN A 33 12.20 1.52 -12.92
N LYS A 34 11.91 0.72 -13.96
CA LYS A 34 11.69 1.19 -15.33
C LYS A 34 10.20 1.31 -15.58
N GLY A 35 9.68 2.54 -15.66
CA GLY A 35 8.24 2.81 -15.85
C GLY A 35 7.63 2.08 -17.07
N LYS A 36 8.38 1.93 -18.16
CA LYS A 36 7.95 1.19 -19.37
C LYS A 36 7.68 -0.31 -19.13
N ALA A 37 8.19 -0.87 -18.03
CA ALA A 37 7.98 -2.26 -17.66
C ALA A 37 6.91 -2.42 -16.56
N PHE A 38 6.25 -1.33 -16.14
CA PHE A 38 5.24 -1.40 -15.10
C PHE A 38 3.99 -2.08 -15.63
N LYS A 39 3.46 -2.97 -14.80
CA LYS A 39 2.20 -3.69 -14.99
C LYS A 39 1.54 -3.94 -13.64
N ASN A 40 0.32 -4.46 -13.64
CA ASN A 40 -0.39 -4.80 -12.41
C ASN A 40 0.50 -5.67 -11.50
N GLY A 41 0.59 -5.29 -10.22
CA GLY A 41 1.45 -5.96 -9.23
C GLY A 41 2.94 -5.59 -9.30
N THR A 42 3.33 -4.58 -10.09
CA THR A 42 4.71 -4.05 -10.07
C THR A 42 4.87 -3.05 -8.93
N ALA A 43 5.91 -3.24 -8.11
CA ALA A 43 6.41 -2.23 -7.20
C ALA A 43 7.84 -1.85 -7.55
N ASN A 44 8.27 -0.64 -7.20
CA ASN A 44 9.66 -0.23 -7.34
C ASN A 44 10.48 -0.45 -6.06
N LYS A 45 9.82 -0.40 -4.89
CA LYS A 45 10.45 -0.50 -3.57
C LYS A 45 10.01 -1.72 -2.76
N LEU A 46 8.75 -2.13 -2.89
CA LEU A 46 8.25 -3.32 -2.18
C LEU A 46 8.80 -4.59 -2.83
N ALA A 47 9.11 -5.59 -2.02
CA ALA A 47 9.64 -6.86 -2.48
C ALA A 47 8.53 -7.70 -3.15
N VAL A 48 8.94 -8.62 -4.03
CA VAL A 48 8.02 -9.63 -4.56
C VAL A 48 7.53 -10.52 -3.40
N GLY A 49 6.24 -10.84 -3.39
CA GLY A 49 5.57 -11.55 -2.30
C GLY A 49 4.96 -10.64 -1.24
N THR A 50 5.25 -9.33 -1.24
CA THR A 50 4.60 -8.38 -0.33
C THR A 50 3.10 -8.32 -0.59
N LYS A 51 2.29 -8.60 0.44
CA LYS A 51 0.83 -8.55 0.38
C LYS A 51 0.31 -7.20 0.85
N ILE A 52 -0.67 -6.66 0.14
CA ILE A 52 -1.31 -5.37 0.45
C ILE A 52 -2.73 -5.64 0.94
N PHE A 53 -3.08 -5.12 2.10
CA PHE A 53 -4.38 -5.32 2.75
C PHE A 53 -5.11 -4.00 2.98
N ARG A 54 -6.45 -4.04 2.94
CA ARG A 54 -7.30 -3.07 3.64
C ARG A 54 -7.38 -3.41 5.11
N VAL A 55 -7.78 -2.41 5.90
CA VAL A 55 -8.00 -2.56 7.34
C VAL A 55 -9.48 -2.47 7.67
N LYS A 56 -9.91 -3.08 8.79
CA LYS A 56 -11.33 -3.10 9.20
C LYS A 56 -11.84 -1.72 9.61
N GLU A 57 -10.96 -0.94 10.22
CA GLU A 57 -11.35 0.27 10.95
C GLU A 57 -11.54 1.47 10.01
N ARG A 58 -10.87 1.47 8.84
CA ARG A 58 -10.82 2.63 7.94
C ARG A 58 -10.63 2.23 6.48
N ASN A 59 -11.27 2.98 5.58
CA ASN A 59 -11.21 2.75 4.13
C ASN A 59 -10.05 3.50 3.42
N ASP A 60 -9.40 4.42 4.13
CA ASP A 60 -8.35 5.31 3.61
C ASP A 60 -6.94 4.87 4.00
N ILE A 61 -6.78 3.66 4.54
CA ILE A 61 -5.49 3.10 4.93
C ILE A 61 -5.28 1.72 4.30
N LEU A 62 -4.07 1.51 3.80
CA LEU A 62 -3.57 0.20 3.36
C LEU A 62 -2.39 -0.22 4.23
N ILE A 63 -2.23 -1.54 4.42
CA ILE A 63 -1.07 -2.15 5.07
C ILE A 63 -0.35 -3.04 4.07
N ALA A 64 0.94 -2.81 3.85
CA ALA A 64 1.83 -3.74 3.17
C ALA A 64 2.56 -4.61 4.20
N GLU A 65 2.41 -5.92 4.08
CA GLU A 65 3.12 -6.90 4.89
C GLU A 65 4.54 -7.10 4.35
N ALA A 66 5.50 -6.41 4.97
CA ALA A 66 6.91 -6.53 4.64
C ALA A 66 7.66 -7.35 5.70
N GLU A 67 8.77 -7.98 5.31
CA GLU A 67 9.55 -8.86 6.19
C GLU A 67 10.03 -8.17 7.48
N ARG A 68 10.25 -6.86 7.44
CA ARG A 68 10.76 -6.05 8.56
C ARG A 68 9.67 -5.35 9.37
N GLY A 69 8.42 -5.75 9.18
CA GLY A 69 7.25 -5.13 9.79
C GLY A 69 6.36 -4.43 8.76
N ASP A 70 5.11 -4.23 9.16
CA ASP A 70 4.07 -3.67 8.31
C ASP A 70 4.37 -2.20 7.95
N ILE A 71 4.22 -1.86 6.66
CA ILE A 71 4.28 -0.49 6.17
C ILE A 71 2.85 0.01 5.95
N ARG A 72 2.50 1.13 6.56
CA ARG A 72 1.15 1.72 6.45
C ARG A 72 1.14 2.84 5.43
N PHE A 73 0.08 2.89 4.65
CA PHE A 73 -0.14 3.92 3.64
C PHE A 73 -1.46 4.62 3.87
N TYR A 74 -1.44 5.96 3.88
CA TYR A 74 -2.61 6.80 3.99
C TYR A 74 -3.02 7.36 2.62
N GLN A 75 -4.31 7.31 2.34
CA GLN A 75 -4.91 7.83 1.13
C GLN A 75 -4.99 9.37 1.19
N LEU A 76 -4.36 10.01 0.21
CA LEU A 76 -4.47 11.43 -0.09
C LEU A 76 -5.36 11.57 -1.33
N VAL A 77 -6.38 12.42 -1.23
CA VAL A 77 -7.26 12.77 -2.34
C VAL A 77 -6.92 14.19 -2.74
N GLU A 78 -6.53 14.39 -4.00
CA GLU A 78 -6.40 15.74 -4.57
C GLU A 78 -7.80 16.31 -4.85
N GLY A 79 -7.99 17.59 -4.49
CA GLY A 79 -9.26 18.31 -4.61
C GLY A 79 -9.19 19.44 -5.61
#